data_AF-A0AAJ1JY10-F1
#
_entry.id   AF-A0AAJ1JY10-F1
#
_cell.length_a   1.000
_cell.length_b   1.000
_cell.length_c   1.000
_cell.angle_alpha   90.00
_cell.angle_beta   90.00
_cell.angle_gamma   90.00
#
_symmetry.space_group_name_H-M   'P 1'
#
loop_
_entity.id
_entity.type
_entity.pdbx_description
1 polymer ?
#
loop_
_entity_poly.entity_id
_entity_poly.type
_entity_poly.pdbx_seq_one_letter_code
_entity_poly.pdbx_strand_id
1 'polypeptide(L)'
;MKEFLNKILFYIKKRPVRVKDVLIIILILLLLLALCRCNKEKTKDQKIEDAVSDICKFPKQNAKDLTALLSSGDLCSEAWFEDVDDFIERLEVQNKALKKNHSKQAEALYKKQAELVKCLKAFRKDQSKKTIDALEKAFKAYQKQAKKGC
;
A
#
# COMPACT_ATOMS: atom_id res chain seq x y z
N MET A 1 -29.17 -20.02 -43.07
CA MET A 1 -28.54 -19.05 -42.14
C MET A 1 -28.67 -17.58 -42.58
N LYS A 2 -28.44 -17.22 -43.86
CA LYS A 2 -28.58 -15.83 -44.34
C LYS A 2 -29.99 -15.24 -44.21
N GLU A 3 -31.04 -16.06 -44.36
CA GLU A 3 -32.43 -15.61 -44.24
C GLU A 3 -32.85 -15.24 -42.81
N PHE A 4 -32.25 -15.90 -41.81
CA PHE A 4 -32.55 -15.66 -40.40
C PHE A 4 -31.98 -14.31 -39.95
N LEU A 5 -30.75 -14.00 -40.39
CA LEU A 5 -30.10 -12.70 -40.18
C LEU A 5 -30.87 -11.54 -40.83
N ASN A 6 -31.38 -11.73 -42.05
CA ASN A 6 -32.18 -10.70 -42.72
C ASN A 6 -33.54 -10.46 -42.03
N LYS A 7 -34.19 -11.51 -41.50
CA LYS A 7 -35.42 -11.35 -40.71
C LYS A 7 -35.18 -10.60 -39.40
N ILE A 8 -34.07 -10.86 -38.70
CA ILE A 8 -33.69 -10.13 -37.47
C ILE A 8 -33.43 -8.65 -37.78
N LEU A 9 -32.63 -8.35 -38.81
CA LEU A 9 -32.32 -6.98 -39.23
C LEU A 9 -33.57 -6.18 -39.65
N PHE A 10 -34.54 -6.84 -40.30
CA PHE A 10 -35.79 -6.18 -40.68
C PHE A 10 -36.72 -5.91 -39.49
N TYR A 11 -36.72 -6.80 -38.49
CA TYR A 11 -37.54 -6.65 -37.29
C TYR A 11 -37.06 -5.51 -36.40
N ILE A 12 -35.73 -5.29 -36.34
CA ILE A 12 -35.12 -4.17 -35.60
C ILE A 12 -35.44 -2.82 -36.28
N LYS A 13 -35.57 -2.78 -37.61
CA LYS A 13 -35.80 -1.55 -38.38
C LYS A 13 -37.20 -0.94 -38.24
N LYS A 14 -38.19 -1.67 -37.68
CA LYS A 14 -39.60 -1.24 -37.62
C LYS A 14 -40.17 -0.99 -36.22
N ARG A 15 -39.39 -1.14 -35.14
CA ARG A 15 -39.89 -0.77 -33.81
C ARG A 15 -39.71 0.73 -33.58
N PRO A 16 -40.79 1.49 -33.32
CA PRO A 16 -40.65 2.85 -32.81
C PRO A 16 -39.95 2.74 -31.45
N VAL A 17 -38.69 3.16 -31.40
CA VAL A 17 -37.94 3.20 -30.15
C VAL A 17 -38.58 4.28 -29.30
N ARG A 18 -39.27 3.90 -28.24
CA ARG A 18 -39.88 4.88 -27.33
C ARG A 18 -38.73 5.58 -26.61
N VAL A 19 -38.77 6.91 -26.51
CA VAL A 19 -37.73 7.73 -25.85
C VAL A 19 -37.41 7.21 -24.44
N LYS A 20 -38.41 6.65 -23.75
CA LYS A 20 -38.26 6.00 -22.44
C LYS A 20 -37.27 4.81 -22.45
N ASP A 21 -37.26 3.99 -23.50
CA ASP A 21 -36.35 2.84 -23.61
C ASP A 21 -34.91 3.31 -23.87
N VAL A 22 -34.72 4.38 -24.64
CA VAL A 22 -33.40 5.00 -24.86
C VAL A 22 -32.87 5.59 -23.55
N LEU A 23 -33.72 6.28 -22.79
CA LEU A 23 -33.34 6.83 -21.49
C LEU A 23 -32.94 5.74 -20.48
N ILE A 24 -33.65 4.62 -20.46
CA ILE A 24 -33.30 3.47 -19.61
C ILE A 24 -31.94 2.90 -20.01
N ILE A 25 -31.68 2.73 -21.32
CA ILE A 25 -30.39 2.24 -21.80
C ILE A 25 -29.25 3.21 -21.43
N ILE A 26 -29.46 4.53 -21.57
CA ILE A 26 -28.48 5.55 -21.17
C ILE A 26 -28.23 5.51 -19.67
N LEU A 27 -29.28 5.39 -18.85
CA LEU A 27 -29.16 5.27 -17.39
C LEU A 27 -28.39 4.02 -16.97
N ILE A 28 -28.66 2.88 -17.60
CA ILE A 28 -27.91 1.62 -17.37
C ILE A 28 -26.45 1.80 -17.78
N LEU A 29 -26.17 2.47 -18.90
CA LEU A 29 -24.80 2.76 -19.36
C LEU A 29 -24.06 3.67 -18.39
N LEU A 30 -24.71 4.70 -17.84
CA LEU A 30 -24.14 5.58 -16.82
C LEU A 30 -23.89 4.83 -15.51
N LEU A 31 -24.79 3.93 -15.10
CA LEU A 31 -24.61 3.08 -13.92
C LEU A 31 -23.44 2.11 -14.09
N LEU A 32 -23.29 1.51 -15.29
CA LEU A 32 -22.13 0.69 -15.63
C LEU A 32 -20.83 1.50 -15.65
N LEU A 33 -20.85 2.73 -16.17
CA LEU A 33 -19.69 3.63 -16.13
C LEU A 33 -19.32 4.04 -14.69
N ALA A 34 -20.29 4.25 -13.82
CA ALA A 34 -20.08 4.50 -12.40
C ALA A 34 -19.48 3.27 -11.69
N LEU A 35 -20.00 2.07 -11.96
CA LEU A 35 -19.46 0.81 -11.45
C LEU A 35 -18.03 0.54 -11.97
N CYS A 36 -17.74 0.87 -13.24
CA CYS A 36 -16.39 0.78 -13.80
C CYS A 36 -15.41 1.80 -13.19
N ARG A 37 -15.90 2.93 -12.66
CA ARG A 37 -15.07 3.91 -11.93
C ARG A 37 -14.87 3.54 -10.46
N CYS A 38 -15.85 2.92 -9.80
CA CYS A 38 -15.69 2.40 -8.44
C CYS A 38 -14.71 1.21 -8.33
N ASN A 39 -14.44 0.50 -9.42
CA ASN A 39 -13.52 -0.64 -9.44
C ASN A 39 -12.03 -0.25 -9.63
N LYS A 40 -11.68 1.04 -9.57
CA LYS A 40 -10.30 1.54 -9.74
C LYS A 40 -9.67 2.11 -8.47
N GLU A 41 -10.36 2.09 -7.34
CA GLU A 41 -9.67 2.20 -6.05
C GLU A 41 -9.22 0.82 -5.62
N LYS A 42 -7.94 0.52 -5.85
CA LYS A 42 -7.28 -0.63 -5.20
C LYS A 42 -7.57 -0.52 -3.69
N THR A 43 -8.20 -1.53 -3.10
CA THR A 43 -8.38 -1.62 -1.66
C THR A 43 -7.01 -1.55 -0.97
N LYS A 44 -6.96 -0.98 0.24
CA LYS A 44 -5.71 -0.95 1.05
C LYS A 44 -5.08 -2.35 1.14
N ASP A 45 -5.91 -3.39 1.21
CA ASP A 45 -5.49 -4.79 1.26
C ASP A 45 -4.72 -5.25 0.01
N GLN A 46 -5.07 -4.79 -1.18
CA GLN A 46 -4.39 -5.17 -2.43
C GLN A 46 -3.06 -4.43 -2.62
N LYS A 47 -2.90 -3.24 -2.03
CA LYS A 47 -1.60 -2.52 -1.97
C LYS A 47 -0.62 -3.18 -0.99
N ILE A 48 -1.13 -3.83 0.06
CA ILE A 48 -0.36 -4.59 1.05
C ILE A 48 0.07 -5.95 0.47
N GLU A 49 -0.76 -6.57 -0.36
CA GLU A 49 -0.49 -7.87 -1.01
C GLU A 49 0.64 -7.76 -2.06
N ASP A 50 0.67 -6.69 -2.86
CA ASP A 50 1.77 -6.37 -3.79
C ASP A 50 3.10 -6.02 -3.06
N ALA A 51 3.04 -5.58 -1.79
CA ALA A 51 4.20 -5.12 -1.03
C ALA A 51 5.06 -6.25 -0.41
N VAL A 52 4.66 -7.51 -0.55
CA VAL A 52 5.28 -8.65 0.15
C VAL A 52 5.81 -9.72 -0.82
N SER A 53 5.81 -9.49 -2.14
CA SER A 53 6.35 -10.48 -3.08
C SER A 53 7.87 -10.64 -3.00
N ASP A 54 8.59 -9.68 -2.38
CA ASP A 54 10.05 -9.66 -2.32
C ASP A 54 10.57 -9.04 -1.01
N ILE A 55 10.29 -9.71 0.11
CA ILE A 55 10.58 -9.30 1.50
C ILE A 55 12.04 -8.83 1.71
N CYS A 56 12.96 -9.27 0.83
CA CYS A 56 14.40 -9.00 0.89
C CYS A 56 14.87 -7.75 0.12
N LYS A 57 14.01 -7.16 -0.74
CA LYS A 57 14.33 -5.91 -1.45
C LYS A 57 13.98 -4.65 -0.63
N PHE A 58 12.93 -4.72 0.16
CA PHE A 58 12.42 -3.59 0.96
C PHE A 58 13.32 -3.11 2.10
N PRO A 59 14.12 -3.94 2.80
CA PRO A 59 14.89 -3.48 3.96
C PRO A 59 15.88 -2.38 3.61
N LYS A 60 16.52 -2.48 2.44
CA LYS A 60 17.45 -1.45 1.95
C LYS A 60 16.72 -0.16 1.60
N GLN A 61 15.51 -0.25 1.04
CA GLN A 61 14.69 0.92 0.72
C GLN A 61 14.18 1.60 2.00
N ASN A 62 13.62 0.84 2.94
CA ASN A 62 13.18 1.37 4.24
C ASN A 62 14.32 2.05 5.00
N ALA A 63 15.53 1.51 4.93
CA ALA A 63 16.71 2.13 5.51
C ALA A 63 17.05 3.49 4.89
N LYS A 64 16.82 3.67 3.57
CA LYS A 64 17.00 4.95 2.88
C LYS A 64 15.87 5.92 3.23
N ASP A 65 14.63 5.46 3.18
CA ASP A 65 13.45 6.28 3.48
C ASP A 65 13.52 6.83 4.91
N LEU A 66 13.94 6.00 5.88
CA LEU A 66 14.14 6.45 7.25
C LEU A 66 15.31 7.43 7.40
N THR A 67 16.41 7.27 6.65
CA THR A 67 17.46 8.29 6.61
C THR A 67 16.90 9.63 6.11
N ALA A 68 16.06 9.61 5.07
CA ALA A 68 15.44 10.81 4.53
C ALA A 68 14.50 11.47 5.55
N LEU A 69 13.65 10.68 6.23
CA LEU A 69 12.79 11.17 7.31
C LEU A 69 13.59 11.82 8.44
N LEU A 70 14.68 11.20 8.87
CA LEU A 70 15.53 11.71 9.96
C LEU A 70 16.41 12.90 9.54
N SER A 71 16.57 13.15 8.24
CA SER A 71 17.34 14.28 7.70
C SER A 71 16.45 15.43 7.22
N SER A 72 15.14 15.31 7.39
CA SER A 72 14.18 16.34 7.01
C SER A 72 14.36 17.61 7.85
N GLY A 73 14.03 18.78 7.28
CA GLY A 73 14.19 20.07 7.96
C GLY A 73 13.08 20.37 8.97
N ASP A 74 11.99 19.60 8.92
CA ASP A 74 10.74 19.78 9.66
C ASP A 74 10.54 18.68 10.72
N LEU A 75 11.64 18.15 11.26
CA LEU A 75 11.64 17.17 12.35
C LEU A 75 10.69 17.60 13.48
N CYS A 76 9.93 16.63 13.99
CA CYS A 76 8.95 16.81 15.05
C CYS A 76 7.77 17.75 14.70
N SER A 77 7.60 18.15 13.44
CA SER A 77 6.34 18.74 12.99
C SER A 77 5.23 17.69 12.91
N GLU A 78 3.98 18.11 12.88
CA GLU A 78 2.86 17.16 12.77
C GLU A 78 2.89 16.41 11.43
N ALA A 79 3.24 17.10 10.34
CA ALA A 79 3.42 16.48 9.03
C ALA A 79 4.54 15.42 9.05
N TRP A 80 5.66 15.72 9.72
CA TRP A 80 6.73 14.75 9.89
C TRP A 80 6.28 13.52 10.69
N PHE A 81 5.43 13.72 11.70
CA PHE A 81 4.90 12.60 12.48
C PHE A 81 3.89 11.75 11.72
N GLU A 82 3.06 12.35 10.86
CA GLU A 82 2.21 11.60 9.93
C GLU A 82 3.06 10.70 9.01
N ASP A 83 4.14 11.23 8.44
CA ASP A 83 5.07 10.46 7.61
C ASP A 83 5.75 9.33 8.39
N VAL A 84 6.09 9.56 9.67
CA VAL A 84 6.64 8.52 10.56
C VAL A 84 5.61 7.45 10.88
N ASP A 85 4.35 7.81 11.11
CA ASP A 85 3.28 6.86 11.40
C ASP A 85 2.98 5.97 10.19
N ASP A 86 2.94 6.55 8.98
CA ASP A 86 2.85 5.81 7.71
C ASP A 86 4.04 4.86 7.51
N PHE A 87 5.25 5.33 7.84
CA PHE A 87 6.47 4.51 7.80
C PHE A 87 6.38 3.33 8.78
N ILE A 88 5.89 3.57 10.00
CA ILE A 88 5.68 2.54 11.01
C ILE A 88 4.68 1.49 10.51
N GLU A 89 3.54 1.90 9.96
CA GLU A 89 2.52 0.97 9.45
C GLU A 89 3.13 0.03 8.39
N ARG A 90 3.90 0.58 7.45
CA ARG A 90 4.62 -0.21 6.44
C ARG A 90 5.59 -1.22 7.05
N LEU A 91 6.37 -0.81 8.06
CA LEU A 91 7.27 -1.73 8.77
C LEU A 91 6.50 -2.81 9.54
N GLU A 92 5.34 -2.51 10.10
CA GLU A 92 4.53 -3.49 10.82
C GLU A 92 3.93 -4.55 9.88
N VAL A 93 3.47 -4.12 8.71
CA VAL A 93 3.02 -5.03 7.63
C VAL A 93 4.14 -5.96 7.21
N GLN A 94 5.32 -5.43 6.92
CA GLN A 94 6.47 -6.25 6.53
C GLN A 94 6.94 -7.16 7.67
N ASN A 95 6.84 -6.74 8.94
CA ASN A 95 7.18 -7.59 10.09
C ASN A 95 6.27 -8.82 10.18
N LYS A 96 4.97 -8.68 9.87
CA LYS A 96 4.04 -9.82 9.80
C LYS A 96 4.48 -10.84 8.74
N ALA A 97 5.01 -10.37 7.62
CA ALA A 97 5.54 -11.23 6.56
C ALA A 97 6.87 -11.88 6.96
N LEU A 98 7.81 -11.11 7.53
CA LEU A 98 9.09 -11.62 8.03
C LEU A 98 8.92 -12.69 9.12
N LYS A 99 7.92 -12.54 10.00
CA LYS A 99 7.61 -13.52 11.04
C LYS A 99 7.21 -14.89 10.48
N LYS A 100 6.61 -14.93 9.29
CA LYS A 100 6.22 -16.17 8.61
C LYS A 100 7.38 -16.83 7.85
N ASN A 101 8.51 -16.12 7.69
CA ASN A 101 9.69 -16.61 7.00
C ASN A 101 10.69 -17.20 8.01
N HIS A 102 10.94 -18.50 7.92
CA HIS A 102 11.78 -19.25 8.87
C HIS A 102 13.30 -19.17 8.58
N SER A 103 13.72 -18.35 7.63
CA SER A 103 15.16 -18.14 7.40
C SER A 103 15.79 -17.36 8.56
N LYS A 104 17.01 -17.75 8.94
CA LYS A 104 17.79 -17.05 9.99
C LYS A 104 17.95 -15.56 9.70
N GLN A 105 18.05 -15.19 8.44
CA GLN A 105 18.20 -13.81 8.00
C GLN A 105 16.89 -13.03 8.14
N ALA A 106 15.75 -13.61 7.77
CA ALA A 106 14.43 -12.99 7.99
C ALA A 106 14.11 -12.84 9.48
N GLU A 107 14.45 -13.83 10.32
CA GLU A 107 14.25 -13.75 11.76
C GLU A 107 15.11 -12.65 12.41
N ALA A 108 16.38 -12.54 11.98
CA ALA A 108 17.27 -11.47 12.44
C ALA A 108 16.75 -10.09 12.02
N LEU A 109 16.28 -9.97 10.77
CA LEU A 109 15.70 -8.74 10.25
C LEU A 109 14.39 -8.37 10.97
N TYR A 110 13.50 -9.33 11.21
CA TYR A 110 12.29 -9.18 12.01
C TYR A 110 12.59 -8.59 13.38
N LYS A 111 13.54 -9.17 14.12
CA LYS A 111 13.91 -8.69 15.46
C LYS A 111 14.38 -7.24 15.43
N LYS A 112 15.21 -6.87 14.46
CA LYS A 112 15.73 -5.50 14.32
C LYS A 112 14.68 -4.50 13.86
N GLN A 113 13.79 -4.91 12.97
CA GLN A 113 12.68 -4.07 12.52
C GLN A 113 11.65 -3.84 13.64
N ALA A 114 11.33 -4.87 14.43
CA ALA A 114 10.46 -4.74 15.60
C ALA A 114 11.05 -3.80 16.67
N GLU A 115 12.36 -3.90 16.93
CA GLU A 115 13.09 -2.99 17.82
C GLU A 115 13.01 -1.53 17.32
N LEU A 116 13.22 -1.32 16.02
CA LEU A 116 13.12 0.00 15.39
C LEU A 116 11.70 0.60 15.51
N VAL A 117 10.66 -0.17 15.19
CA VAL A 117 9.26 0.27 15.33
C VAL A 117 8.95 0.69 16.78
N LYS A 118 9.42 -0.10 17.76
CA LYS A 118 9.24 0.23 19.17
C LYS A 118 9.89 1.56 19.53
N CYS A 119 11.11 1.81 19.05
CA CYS A 119 11.82 3.06 19.29
C CYS A 119 11.15 4.26 18.61
N LEU A 120 10.66 4.12 17.38
CA LEU A 120 9.91 5.18 16.68
C LEU A 120 8.64 5.57 17.45
N LYS A 121 7.86 4.58 17.89
CA LYS A 121 6.66 4.82 18.72
C LYS A 121 6.99 5.45 20.07
N ALA A 122 8.13 5.10 20.67
CA ALA A 122 8.59 5.72 21.92
C ALA A 122 8.99 7.18 21.68
N PHE A 123 9.71 7.47 20.59
CA PHE A 123 10.10 8.82 20.23
C PHE A 123 8.90 9.74 19.95
N ARG A 124 7.84 9.22 19.28
CA ARG A 124 6.58 9.97 19.09
C ARG A 124 5.95 10.41 20.41
N LYS A 125 6.02 9.56 21.44
CA LYS A 125 5.44 9.84 22.76
C LYS A 125 6.31 10.72 23.64
N ASP A 126 7.63 10.53 23.57
CA ASP A 126 8.62 11.22 24.37
C ASP A 126 9.84 11.52 23.49
N GLN A 127 10.10 12.80 23.23
CA GLN A 127 11.20 13.27 22.38
C GLN A 127 12.48 13.55 23.20
N SER A 128 12.65 12.89 24.34
CA SER A 128 13.82 13.03 25.19
C SER A 128 15.11 12.53 24.52
N LYS A 129 16.26 13.01 25.00
CA LYS A 129 17.58 12.52 24.55
C LYS A 129 17.71 10.99 24.63
N LYS A 130 17.09 10.38 25.64
CA LYS A 130 17.10 8.93 25.83
C LYS A 130 16.38 8.19 24.70
N THR A 131 15.24 8.69 24.22
CA THR A 131 14.50 8.06 23.11
C THR A 131 15.18 8.31 21.78
N ILE A 132 15.82 9.47 21.59
CA ILE A 132 16.69 9.77 20.44
C ILE A 132 17.86 8.77 20.38
N ASP A 133 18.62 8.64 21.47
CA ASP A 133 19.76 7.71 21.53
C ASP A 133 19.34 6.26 21.27
N ALA A 134 18.17 5.86 21.80
CA ALA A 134 17.59 4.54 21.55
C ALA A 134 17.19 4.35 20.08
N LEU A 135 16.55 5.35 19.47
CA LEU A 135 16.15 5.34 18.07
C LEU A 135 17.36 5.26 17.14
N GLU A 136 18.41 6.07 17.38
CA GLU A 136 19.64 6.01 16.60
C GLU A 136 20.30 4.62 16.66
N LYS A 137 20.35 4.03 17.86
CA LYS A 137 20.94 2.71 18.05
C LYS A 137 20.14 1.63 17.33
N ALA A 138 18.81 1.66 17.45
CA ALA A 138 17.92 0.74 16.76
C ALA A 138 18.03 0.89 15.22
N PHE A 139 18.12 2.13 14.75
CA PHE A 139 18.27 2.44 13.33
C PHE A 139 19.60 1.93 12.75
N LYS A 140 20.72 2.19 13.42
CA LYS A 140 22.04 1.68 13.00
C LYS A 140 22.05 0.15 12.95
N ALA A 141 21.42 -0.51 13.93
CA ALA A 141 21.29 -1.96 13.96
C ALA A 141 20.43 -2.48 12.79
N TYR A 142 19.30 -1.82 12.51
CA TYR A 142 18.44 -2.13 11.37
C TYR A 142 19.18 -1.96 10.04
N GLN A 143 19.84 -0.82 9.81
CA GLN A 143 20.61 -0.57 8.59
C GLN A 143 21.68 -1.64 8.35
N LYS A 144 22.43 -2.03 9.39
CA LYS A 144 23.47 -3.06 9.28
C LYS A 144 22.87 -4.40 8.86
N GLN A 145 21.68 -4.74 9.37
CA GLN A 145 20.99 -5.97 8.99
C GLN A 145 20.39 -5.87 7.58
N ALA A 146 19.76 -4.75 7.24
CA ALA A 146 19.19 -4.48 5.93
C ALA A 146 20.24 -4.54 4.80
N LYS A 147 21.48 -4.10 5.05
CA LYS A 147 22.59 -4.21 4.09
C LYS A 147 22.95 -5.66 3.75
N LYS A 148 22.83 -6.57 4.72
CA LYS A 148 23.10 -8.00 4.55
C LYS A 148 22.03 -8.72 3.71
N GLY A 149 20.84 -8.11 3.61
CA GLY A 149 19.68 -8.72 2.96
C GLY A 149 19.01 -9.80 3.83
N CYS A 150 17.93 -10.31 3.27
CA CYS A 150 17.59 -11.72 3.35
C CYS A 150 17.76 -12.32 1.93
#